data_AF-A0A9D8SFV8-F1
#
_entry.id   AF-A0A9D8SFV8-F1
#
_cell.length_a   1.000
_cell.length_b   1.000
_cell.length_c   1.000
_cell.angle_alpha   90.00
_cell.angle_beta   90.00
_cell.angle_gamma   90.00
#
_symmetry.space_group_name_H-M   'P 1'
#
loop_
_entity.id
_entity.type
_entity.pdbx_description
1 polymer ?
#
loop_
_entity_poly.entity_id
_entity_poly.type
_entity_poly.pdbx_seq_one_letter_code
_entity_poly.pdbx_strand_id
1 'polypeptide(L)' 'MKAVGIVAEYNPFHNGHLYHLQTTKNLTNLPVVAVMSGSFMQRGEPAFLDKWQRARLAVQNGVDLVV' A
#
# COMPACT_ATOMS: atom_id res chain seq x y z
N MET A 1 13.19 -16.34 -3.45
CA MET A 1 12.96 -15.05 -2.74
C MET A 1 11.57 -15.12 -2.11
N LYS A 2 11.38 -14.63 -0.88
CA LYS A 2 10.07 -14.58 -0.18
C LYS A 2 9.62 -13.13 -0.02
N ALA A 3 8.32 -12.89 0.01
CA ALA A 3 7.71 -11.57 0.23
C ALA A 3 6.43 -11.72 1.07
N VAL A 4 5.98 -10.62 1.66
CA VAL A 4 4.68 -10.52 2.32
C VAL A 4 3.74 -9.64 1.49
N GLY A 5 2.50 -10.09 1.34
CA GLY A 5 1.46 -9.38 0.59
C GLY A 5 0.63 -8.47 1.49
N ILE A 6 0.30 -7.27 1.00
CA ILE A 6 -0.72 -6.39 1.60
C ILE A 6 -1.79 -6.11 0.54
N VAL A 7 -3.06 -6.31 0.89
CA VAL A 7 -4.20 -5.82 0.09
C VAL A 7 -4.57 -4.44 0.61
N ALA A 8 -4.54 -3.42 -0.24
CA ALA A 8 -4.70 -2.04 0.20
C ALA A 8 -5.47 -1.16 -0.81
N GLU A 9 -5.92 -0.02 -0.30
CA GLU A 9 -6.55 1.04 -1.12
C GLU A 9 -5.83 2.37 -0.99
N TYR A 10 -5.24 2.66 0.18
CA TYR A 10 -4.46 3.89 0.45
C TYR A 10 -5.15 5.18 -0.03
N ASN A 11 -6.40 5.41 0.40
CA ASN A 11 -7.24 6.52 -0.05
C ASN A 11 -7.50 7.62 1.01
N PRO A 12 -6.52 8.51 1.33
CA PRO A 12 -5.12 8.52 0.92
C PRO A 12 -4.23 7.63 1.82
N PHE A 13 -2.94 7.52 1.50
CA PHE A 13 -1.96 6.93 2.41
C PHE A 13 -1.87 7.77 3.70
N HIS A 14 -1.95 7.16 4.88
CA HIS A 14 -2.04 7.85 6.17
C HIS A 14 -1.32 7.08 7.28
N ASN A 15 -1.20 7.65 8.48
CA ASN A 15 -0.38 7.08 9.56
C ASN A 15 -0.78 5.66 9.99
N GLY A 16 -2.07 5.30 9.92
CA GLY A 16 -2.50 3.92 10.14
C GLY A 16 -1.92 2.92 9.11
N HIS A 17 -1.82 3.32 7.84
CA HIS A 17 -1.19 2.52 6.79
C HIS A 17 0.31 2.37 7.01
N LEU A 18 0.98 3.46 7.43
CA LEU A 18 2.41 3.45 7.77
C LEU A 18 2.69 2.50 8.94
N TYR A 19 1.89 2.58 10.00
CA TYR A 19 2.02 1.70 11.16
C TYR A 19 1.80 0.22 10.79
N HIS A 20 0.77 -0.08 9.99
CA HIS A 20 0.52 -1.43 9.49
C HIS A 20 1.70 -1.95 8.66
N LEU A 21 2.23 -1.14 7.73
CA LEU A 21 3.39 -1.47 6.91
C LEU A 21 4.63 -1.76 7.77
N GLN A 22 4.97 -0.86 8.70
CA GLN A 22 6.13 -1.01 9.58
C GLN A 22 6.01 -2.26 10.47
N THR A 23 4.82 -2.51 11.02
CA THR A 23 4.55 -3.72 11.82
C THR A 23 4.74 -4.97 10.99
N THR A 24 4.20 -5.01 9.76
CA THR A 24 4.38 -6.14 8.84
C THR A 24 5.85 -6.38 8.51
N LYS A 25 6.64 -5.33 8.25
CA LYS A 25 8.09 -5.48 8.01
C LYS A 25 8.83 -6.00 9.25
N ASN A 26 8.50 -5.49 10.44
CA ASN A 26 9.13 -5.91 11.69
C ASN A 26 8.83 -7.38 12.03
N LEU A 27 7.61 -7.86 11.79
CA LEU A 27 7.22 -9.24 12.10
C LEU A 27 7.76 -10.25 11.10
N THR A 28 7.86 -9.87 9.82
CA THR A 28 8.21 -10.81 8.75
C THR A 28 9.67 -10.73 8.34
N ASN A 29 10.30 -9.56 8.48
CA ASN A 29 11.60 -9.25 7.90
C ASN A 29 11.68 -9.58 6.39
N LEU A 30 10.59 -9.36 5.66
CA LEU A 30 10.46 -9.64 4.23
C LEU A 30 10.14 -8.35 3.43
N PRO A 31 10.46 -8.31 2.13
CA PRO A 31 9.93 -7.32 1.21
C PRO A 31 8.39 -7.34 1.19
N VAL A 32 7.78 -6.17 1.07
CA VAL A 32 6.34 -5.96 1.05
C VAL A 32 5.87 -5.68 -0.37
N VAL A 33 4.95 -6.52 -0.84
CA VAL A 33 4.23 -6.31 -2.10
C VAL A 33 2.81 -5.89 -1.76
N ALA A 34 2.40 -4.70 -2.18
CA ALA A 34 1.01 -4.26 -2.06
C ALA A 34 0.27 -4.50 -3.37
N VAL A 35 -0.89 -5.15 -3.33
CA VAL A 35 -1.88 -5.06 -4.41
C VAL A 35 -2.85 -3.96 -4.04
N MET A 36 -2.93 -2.92 -4.87
CA MET A 36 -3.65 -1.69 -4.54
C MET A 36 -4.83 -1.45 -5.48
N SER A 37 -6.00 -1.12 -4.92
CA SER A 37 -7.15 -0.65 -5.71
C SER A 37 -6.71 0.47 -6.68
N GLY A 38 -7.15 0.37 -7.92
CA GLY A 38 -6.86 1.33 -9.00
C GLY A 38 -7.65 2.63 -8.85
N SER A 39 -8.17 3.19 -9.93
CA SER A 39 -8.86 4.49 -9.89
C SER A 39 -10.18 4.50 -9.10
N PHE A 40 -10.74 3.31 -8.80
CA PHE A 40 -11.95 3.13 -8.01
C PHE A 40 -11.70 2.15 -6.87
N MET A 41 -12.34 2.41 -5.74
CA MET A 41 -12.19 1.66 -4.49
C MET A 41 -13.32 0.63 -4.33
N GLN A 42 -13.14 -0.28 -3.38
CA GLN A 42 -14.08 -1.36 -3.07
C GLN A 42 -15.45 -0.84 -2.61
N ARG A 43 -15.49 0.38 -2.05
CA ARG A 43 -16.74 1.09 -1.70
C ARG A 43 -17.46 1.71 -2.90
N GLY A 44 -16.95 1.55 -4.12
CA GLY A 44 -17.52 2.11 -5.36
C GLY A 44 -17.19 3.58 -5.59
N GLU A 45 -16.37 4.19 -4.74
CA GLU A 45 -15.97 5.59 -4.82
C GLU A 45 -14.70 5.76 -5.69
N PRO A 46 -14.56 6.87 -6.45
CA PRO A 46 -13.29 7.20 -7.07
C PRO A 46 -12.22 7.48 -6.01
N ALA A 47 -10.96 7.16 -6.34
CA ALA A 47 -9.83 7.49 -5.48
C ALA A 47 -9.65 9.01 -5.33
N PHE A 48 -9.31 9.47 -4.13
CA PHE A 48 -9.01 10.88 -3.84
C PHE A 48 -7.78 11.38 -4.59
N LEU A 49 -6.76 10.50 -4.74
CA LEU A 49 -5.59 10.72 -5.60
C LEU A 49 -5.53 9.62 -6.65
N ASP A 50 -4.96 9.93 -7.82
CA ASP A 50 -4.80 8.93 -8.87
C ASP A 50 -3.90 7.77 -8.39
N LYS A 51 -4.03 6.61 -9.07
CA LYS A 51 -3.31 5.39 -8.69
C LYS A 51 -1.79 5.53 -8.72
N TRP A 52 -1.24 6.42 -9.54
CA TRP A 52 0.20 6.65 -9.65
C TRP A 52 0.72 7.48 -8.48
N GLN A 53 -0.02 8.51 -8.07
CA GLN A 53 0.29 9.29 -6.87
C GLN A 53 0.22 8.42 -5.62
N ARG A 54 -0.82 7.60 -5.46
CA ARG A 54 -0.93 6.67 -4.32
C ARG A 54 0.15 5.61 -4.32
N ALA A 55 0.47 5.01 -5.47
CA ALA A 55 1.56 4.04 -5.59
C ALA A 55 2.92 4.68 -5.22
N ARG A 56 3.18 5.91 -5.67
CA ARG A 56 4.37 6.67 -5.30
C ARG A 56 4.46 6.90 -3.79
N LEU A 57 3.36 7.31 -3.15
CA LEU A 57 3.30 7.52 -1.70
C LEU A 57 3.58 6.21 -0.95
N ALA A 58 3.00 5.09 -1.39
CA ALA A 58 3.24 3.78 -0.79
C ALA A 58 4.73 3.38 -0.88
N VAL A 59 5.35 3.52 -2.05
CA VAL A 59 6.76 3.20 -2.27
C VAL A 59 7.68 4.12 -1.44
N GLN A 60 7.41 5.43 -1.42
CA GLN A 60 8.17 6.38 -0.61
C GLN A 60 8.13 6.07 0.89
N ASN A 61 7.07 5.41 1.36
CA ASN A 61 6.90 5.02 2.77
C ASN A 61 7.37 3.58 3.06
N GLY A 62 7.92 2.86 2.07
CA GLY A 62 8.61 1.58 2.28
C GLY A 62 7.88 0.33 1.80
N VAL A 63 6.83 0.46 0.99
CA VAL A 63 6.33 -0.66 0.16
C VAL A 63 7.34 -0.91 -0.96
N ASP A 64 7.76 -2.16 -1.15
CA ASP A 64 8.81 -2.50 -2.11
C ASP A 64 8.26 -2.63 -3.54
N LEU A 65 7.00 -3.04 -3.70
CA LEU A 65 6.32 -3.12 -4.99
C LEU A 65 4.82 -2.88 -4.86
N VAL A 66 4.23 -2.14 -5.80
CA VAL A 66 2.78 -1.93 -5.91
C VAL A 66 2.27 -2.52 -7.22
N VAL A 67 1.26 -3.40 -7.15
CA VAL A 67 0.51 -3.96 -8.29
C VAL A 67 -0.86 -3.31 -8.38
#